data_AF-A0A5X3YV13-F1
#
_entry.id   AF-A0A5X3YV13-F1
#
_cell.length_a   1.000
_cell.length_b   1.000
_cell.length_c   1.000
_cell.angle_alpha   90.00
_cell.angle_beta   90.00
_cell.angle_gamma   90.00
#
_symmetry.space_group_name_H-M   'P 1'
#
loop_
_entity.id
_entity.type
_entity.pdbx_description
1 polymer ?
#
loop_
_entity_poly.entity_id
_entity_poly.type
_entity_poly.pdbx_seq_one_letter_code
_entity_poly.pdbx_strand_id
1 'polypeptide(L)' 'TVAEGDVLLILEAMKMETEIHAAQAGTVRGIAVKSGDAVSVGDTLMTLA' A
#
# COMPACT_ATOMS: atom_id res chain seq x y z
N THR A 1 0.84 10.00 9.65
CA THR A 1 0.48 10.98 8.61
C THR A 1 1.45 10.82 7.46
N VAL A 2 0.99 10.98 6.24
CA VAL A 2 1.78 10.82 5.00
C VAL A 2 1.49 12.00 4.07
N ALA A 3 2.45 12.34 3.23
CA ALA A 3 2.30 13.31 2.15
C ALA A 3 1.86 12.62 0.85
N GLU A 4 1.38 13.40 -0.12
CA GLU A 4 1.19 12.91 -1.48
C GLU A 4 2.54 12.44 -2.06
N GLY A 5 2.54 11.29 -2.71
CA GLY A 5 3.74 10.67 -3.28
C GLY A 5 4.57 9.83 -2.31
N ASP A 6 4.25 9.81 -1.01
CA ASP A 6 4.95 8.93 -0.06
C ASP A 6 4.73 7.47 -0.43
N VAL A 7 5.78 6.65 -0.37
CA VAL A 7 5.70 5.21 -0.57
C VAL A 7 4.98 4.57 0.61
N LEU A 8 3.89 3.86 0.34
CA LEU A 8 3.00 3.29 1.35
C LEU A 8 3.14 1.76 1.48
N LEU A 9 3.25 1.06 0.35
CA LEU A 9 3.48 -0.38 0.30
C LEU A 9 4.46 -0.73 -0.81
N ILE A 10 5.09 -1.88 -0.69
CA ILE A 10 5.85 -2.53 -1.77
C ILE A 10 5.17 -3.85 -2.06
N LEU A 11 4.78 -4.06 -3.31
CA LEU A 11 4.24 -5.32 -3.80
C LEU A 11 5.33 -6.08 -4.53
N GLU A 12 5.55 -7.33 -4.14
CA GLU A 12 6.44 -8.23 -4.87
C GLU A 12 5.59 -9.10 -5.82
N ALA A 13 5.91 -9.05 -7.11
CA ALA A 13 5.34 -9.94 -8.10
C ALA A 13 6.41 -10.39 -9.09
N MET A 14 6.60 -11.70 -9.22
CA MET A 14 7.57 -12.31 -10.15
C MET A 14 8.99 -11.74 -10.01
N LYS A 15 9.48 -11.58 -8.77
CA LYS A 15 10.78 -10.96 -8.43
C LYS A 15 10.91 -9.48 -8.80
N MET A 16 9.82 -8.82 -9.16
CA MET A 16 9.79 -7.37 -9.32
C MET A 16 9.06 -6.74 -8.14
N GLU A 17 9.61 -5.63 -7.67
CA GLU A 17 9.01 -4.83 -6.62
C GLU A 17 8.29 -3.64 -7.28
N THR A 18 7.05 -3.40 -6.89
CA THR A 18 6.25 -2.25 -7.32
C THR A 18 5.85 -1.45 -6.10
N GLU A 19 6.21 -0.17 -6.10
CA GLU A 19 5.84 0.75 -5.02
C GLU A 19 4.42 1.28 -5.23
N ILE A 20 3.64 1.30 -4.15
CA ILE A 20 2.33 1.95 -4.11
C ILE A 20 2.48 3.28 -3.36
N HIS A 21 2.23 4.38 -4.06
CA HIS A 21 2.41 5.73 -3.53
C HIS A 21 1.08 6.32 -3.04
N ALA A 22 1.14 7.22 -2.07
CA ALA A 22 0.00 7.95 -1.55
C ALA A 22 -0.55 8.90 -2.63
N ALA A 23 -1.82 8.72 -3.01
CA ALA A 23 -2.48 9.59 -3.99
C ALA A 23 -2.75 11.02 -3.47
N GLN A 24 -2.70 11.22 -2.16
CA GLN A 24 -2.87 12.52 -1.50
C GLN A 24 -2.24 12.47 -0.09
N ALA A 25 -2.00 13.63 0.50
CA ALA A 25 -1.65 13.71 1.91
C ALA A 25 -2.81 13.22 2.79
N GLY A 26 -2.49 12.55 3.91
CA GLY A 26 -3.51 11.98 4.77
C GLY A 26 -2.98 11.23 5.99
N THR A 27 -3.87 10.49 6.65
CA THR A 27 -3.56 9.62 7.79
C THR A 27 -3.98 8.19 7.50
N VAL A 28 -3.04 7.25 7.63
CA VAL A 28 -3.32 5.82 7.54
C VAL A 28 -4.28 5.43 8.67
N ARG A 29 -5.47 4.94 8.31
CA ARG A 29 -6.52 4.54 9.25
C ARG A 29 -6.46 3.06 9.60
N GLY A 30 -5.95 2.23 8.70
CA GLY A 30 -5.84 0.79 8.91
C GLY A 30 -5.06 0.12 7.78
N ILE A 31 -4.39 -0.97 8.13
CA ILE A 31 -3.68 -1.84 7.20
C ILE A 31 -4.40 -3.19 7.26
N ALA A 32 -4.86 -3.68 6.11
CA ALA A 32 -5.67 -4.90 6.00
C ALA A 32 -4.82 -6.15 5.71
N VAL A 33 -3.52 -5.98 5.49
CA VAL A 33 -2.58 -7.04 5.10
C VAL A 33 -1.34 -7.05 6.00
N LYS A 34 -0.65 -8.18 6.08
CA LYS A 34 0.66 -8.31 6.72
C LYS A 34 1.75 -8.51 5.67
N SER A 35 3.00 -8.27 6.05
CA SER A 35 4.15 -8.54 5.19
C SER A 35 4.20 -10.03 4.82
N GLY A 36 4.32 -10.30 3.51
CA GLY A 36 4.37 -11.66 2.95
C GLY A 36 3.01 -12.27 2.66
N ASP A 37 1.90 -11.59 2.97
CA ASP A 37 0.57 -12.07 2.57
C ASP A 37 0.44 -12.05 1.04
N ALA A 38 -0.12 -13.12 0.48
CA ALA A 38 -0.50 -13.16 -0.92
C ALA A 38 -1.74 -12.29 -1.13
N VAL A 39 -1.69 -11.39 -2.12
CA VAL A 39 -2.78 -10.46 -2.45
C VAL A 39 -3.16 -10.58 -3.92
N SER A 40 -4.43 -10.35 -4.22
CA SER A 40 -5.01 -10.40 -5.56
C SER A 40 -5.46 -9.02 -6.03
N VAL A 41 -5.67 -8.87 -7.34
CA VAL A 41 -6.22 -7.65 -7.91
C VAL A 41 -7.63 -7.42 -7.34
N GLY A 42 -7.84 -6.22 -6.79
CA GLY A 42 -9.10 -5.83 -6.16
C GLY A 42 -9.10 -5.95 -4.63
N ASP A 43 -8.08 -6.56 -4.04
CA ASP A 43 -7.98 -6.63 -2.57
C ASP A 43 -7.71 -5.25 -1.98
N THR A 44 -8.36 -4.96 -0.84
CA THR A 44 -8.09 -3.74 -0.07
C THR A 44 -6.83 -3.96 0.76
N LEU A 45 -5.79 -3.14 0.52
CA LEU A 45 -4.51 -3.25 1.22
C LEU A 45 -4.44 -2.34 2.46
N MET A 46 -4.91 -1.10 2.34
CA MET A 46 -4.99 -0.14 3.43
C MET A 46 -6.09 0.88 3.20
N THR A 47 -6.38 1.68 4.22
CA THR A 47 -7.25 2.85 4.12
C THR A 47 -6.50 4.12 4.50
N LEU A 48 -6.56 5.11 3.62
CA LEU A 48 -6.01 6.45 3.81
C LEU A 48 -7.17 7.46 3.95
N ALA A 49 -7.12 8.31 4.98
CA ALA A 49 -8.09 9.37 5.23
C ALA A 49 -7.49 10.75 5.03
#